data_AF-A0A094IN21-F1
#
_entry.id   AF-A0A094IN21-F1
#
_cell.length_a   1.000
_cell.length_b   1.000
_cell.length_c   1.000
_cell.angle_alpha   90.00
_cell.angle_beta   90.00
_cell.angle_gamma   90.00
#
_symmetry.space_group_name_H-M   'P 1'
#
loop_
_entity.id
_entity.type
_entity.pdbx_description
1 polymer ?
#
loop_
_entity_poly.entity_id
_entity_poly.type
_entity_poly.pdbx_seq_one_letter_code
_entity_poly.pdbx_strand_id
1 'polypeptide(L)'
;MIGLPPFRPDLKAIKDISQCIEFHVQHFTVEQLETRNKELSQAGVTAHKHKDFIATPLGKVNKDLPPWSVVSLEITSLSIWAWGRSQSSLRYQSSRAVPHYRRARHHPYSRRIRADVLKVTSPNLPDVPFFQVDVNFGKRCANIDLKSVEGRKIFDELLLEADVVVDGYRPGALDKLGYGANALRELALKRGKGFVYVPALL
;
A
#
# COMPACT_ATOMS: atom_id res chain seq x y z
N MET A 1 -18.56 -8.69 16.83
CA MET A 1 -19.29 -7.64 16.08
C MET A 1 -20.75 -8.01 15.85
N ILE A 2 -21.04 -9.15 15.20
CA ILE A 2 -22.40 -9.54 14.76
C ILE A 2 -22.95 -10.80 15.48
N GLY A 3 -22.44 -11.12 16.67
CA GLY A 3 -22.89 -12.28 17.46
C GLY A 3 -22.38 -13.64 17.00
N LEU A 4 -21.57 -13.71 15.94
CA LEU A 4 -20.94 -14.96 15.50
C LEU A 4 -19.73 -15.33 16.37
N PRO A 5 -19.51 -16.63 16.65
CA PRO A 5 -18.29 -17.09 17.29
C PRO A 5 -17.08 -16.88 16.36
N PRO A 6 -15.87 -16.70 16.92
CA PRO A 6 -14.67 -16.35 16.14
C PRO A 6 -14.17 -17.48 15.23
N PHE A 7 -14.55 -18.73 15.50
CA PHE A 7 -14.14 -19.91 14.75
C PHE A 7 -15.32 -20.83 14.49
N ARG A 8 -15.52 -21.21 13.22
CA ARG A 8 -16.64 -22.04 12.73
C ARG A 8 -16.13 -23.12 11.77
N PRO A 9 -15.54 -24.21 12.28
CA PRO A 9 -14.97 -25.28 11.45
C PRO A 9 -16.05 -26.08 10.67
N ASP A 10 -17.30 -25.94 11.06
CA ASP A 10 -18.47 -26.51 10.40
C ASP A 10 -18.76 -25.86 9.04
N LEU A 11 -18.46 -24.58 8.87
CA LEU A 11 -18.67 -23.86 7.61
C LEU A 11 -17.45 -24.01 6.70
N LYS A 12 -17.56 -24.88 5.69
CA LYS A 12 -16.44 -25.20 4.78
C LYS A 12 -16.54 -24.56 3.40
N ALA A 13 -17.75 -24.36 2.88
CA ALA A 13 -17.94 -23.73 1.57
C ALA A 13 -18.13 -22.22 1.71
N ILE A 14 -17.54 -21.45 0.77
CA ILE A 14 -17.65 -19.99 0.74
C ILE A 14 -19.11 -19.53 0.76
N LYS A 15 -19.99 -20.24 0.03
CA LYS A 15 -21.42 -19.93 -0.02
C LYS A 15 -22.08 -20.00 1.36
N ASP A 16 -21.81 -21.06 2.11
CA ASP A 16 -22.40 -21.28 3.44
C ASP A 16 -21.88 -20.24 4.44
N ILE A 17 -20.59 -19.90 4.34
CA ILE A 17 -19.96 -18.83 5.13
C ILE A 17 -20.63 -17.48 4.83
N SER A 18 -20.77 -17.12 3.54
CA SER A 18 -21.40 -15.88 3.12
C SER A 18 -22.84 -15.78 3.59
N GLN A 19 -23.64 -16.83 3.41
CA GLN A 19 -25.04 -16.87 3.85
C GLN A 19 -25.16 -16.74 5.37
N CYS A 20 -24.30 -17.41 6.14
CA CYS A 20 -24.29 -17.30 7.60
C CYS A 20 -23.97 -15.87 8.06
N ILE A 21 -22.96 -15.23 7.47
CA ILE A 21 -22.59 -13.85 7.80
C ILE A 21 -23.71 -12.89 7.39
N GLU A 22 -24.23 -12.99 6.17
CA GLU A 22 -25.33 -12.17 5.67
C GLU A 22 -26.56 -12.24 6.57
N PHE A 23 -26.92 -13.44 6.99
CA PHE A 23 -28.04 -13.67 7.91
C PHE A 23 -27.89 -12.91 9.23
N HIS A 24 -26.67 -12.75 9.74
CA HIS A 24 -26.43 -12.01 10.99
C HIS A 24 -26.33 -10.50 10.75
N VAL A 25 -25.70 -10.10 9.64
CA VAL A 25 -25.49 -8.68 9.30
C VAL A 25 -26.82 -7.97 9.04
N GLN A 26 -27.80 -8.64 8.40
CA GLN A 26 -29.11 -8.05 8.08
C GLN A 26 -29.93 -7.62 9.32
N HIS A 27 -29.60 -8.11 10.51
CA HIS A 27 -30.25 -7.70 11.76
C HIS A 27 -29.78 -6.34 12.29
N PHE A 28 -28.81 -5.70 11.62
CA PHE A 28 -28.24 -4.43 12.03
C PHE A 28 -28.45 -3.36 10.97
N THR A 29 -28.73 -2.13 11.41
CA THR A 29 -28.67 -0.98 10.52
C THR A 29 -27.22 -0.59 10.22
N VAL A 30 -27.02 0.16 9.14
CA VAL A 30 -25.72 0.72 8.79
C VAL A 30 -25.10 1.51 9.95
N GLU A 31 -25.88 2.42 10.55
CA GLU A 31 -25.41 3.24 11.68
C GLU A 31 -24.97 2.38 12.86
N GLN A 32 -25.73 1.34 13.20
CA GLN A 32 -25.38 0.41 14.27
C GLN A 32 -24.08 -0.35 13.97
N LEU A 33 -23.84 -0.75 12.73
CA LEU A 33 -22.60 -1.40 12.32
C LEU A 33 -21.41 -0.44 12.38
N GLU A 34 -21.58 0.80 11.95
CA GLU A 34 -20.53 1.82 12.01
C GLU A 34 -20.17 2.18 13.46
N THR A 35 -21.16 2.33 14.36
CA THR A 35 -20.93 2.53 15.79
C THR A 35 -20.13 1.35 16.39
N ARG A 36 -20.56 0.11 16.13
CA ARG A 36 -19.85 -1.08 16.63
C ARG A 36 -18.44 -1.22 16.05
N ASN A 37 -18.25 -0.90 14.77
CA ASN A 37 -16.91 -0.90 14.17
C ASN A 37 -15.98 0.04 14.90
N LYS A 38 -16.47 1.26 15.22
CA LYS A 38 -15.70 2.25 15.98
C LYS A 38 -15.37 1.74 17.39
N GLU A 39 -16.35 1.21 18.12
CA GLU A 39 -16.16 0.69 19.48
C GLU A 39 -15.17 -0.49 19.53
N LEU A 40 -15.25 -1.39 18.55
CA LEU A 40 -14.42 -2.60 18.49
C LEU A 40 -13.11 -2.39 17.72
N SER A 41 -12.81 -1.16 17.29
CA SER A 41 -11.66 -0.84 16.43
C SER A 41 -11.58 -1.75 15.19
N GLN A 42 -12.74 -2.10 14.63
CA GLN A 42 -12.86 -2.89 13.40
C GLN A 42 -12.93 -1.99 12.18
N ALA A 43 -12.40 -2.48 11.06
CA ALA A 43 -12.55 -1.81 9.78
C ALA A 43 -13.90 -2.19 9.15
N GLY A 44 -14.72 -1.19 8.84
CA GLY A 44 -15.95 -1.40 8.08
C GLY A 44 -16.70 -0.09 7.87
N VAL A 45 -17.18 0.11 6.65
CA VAL A 45 -17.93 1.29 6.21
C VAL A 45 -18.97 0.87 5.18
N THR A 46 -19.95 1.73 4.95
CA THR A 46 -20.95 1.53 3.91
C THR A 46 -20.33 1.45 2.51
N ALA A 47 -20.60 0.37 1.80
CA ALA A 47 -20.23 0.22 0.39
C ALA A 47 -21.29 0.89 -0.51
N HIS A 48 -21.07 2.15 -0.87
CA HIS A 48 -21.99 2.89 -1.73
C HIS A 48 -21.92 2.44 -3.20
N LYS A 49 -23.07 2.41 -3.89
CA LYS A 49 -23.06 2.36 -5.36
C LYS A 49 -22.47 3.66 -5.90
N HIS A 50 -21.92 3.63 -7.12
CA HIS A 50 -21.23 4.79 -7.70
C HIS A 50 -22.06 6.08 -7.66
N LYS A 51 -23.34 6.02 -8.03
CA LYS A 51 -24.26 7.17 -8.00
C LYS A 51 -24.44 7.75 -6.59
N ASP A 52 -24.50 6.89 -5.58
CA ASP A 52 -24.72 7.27 -4.19
C ASP A 52 -23.42 7.81 -3.59
N PHE A 53 -22.28 7.21 -3.96
CA PHE A 53 -20.94 7.68 -3.58
C PHE A 53 -20.71 9.11 -4.05
N ILE A 54 -20.99 9.44 -5.31
CA ILE A 54 -20.80 10.80 -5.86
C ILE A 54 -21.63 11.85 -5.10
N ALA A 55 -22.77 11.47 -4.52
CA ALA A 55 -23.60 12.38 -3.74
C ALA A 55 -23.03 12.70 -2.34
N THR A 56 -22.14 11.85 -1.81
CA THR A 56 -21.47 12.08 -0.52
C THR A 56 -20.52 13.29 -0.57
N PRO A 57 -20.20 13.94 0.57
CA PRO A 57 -19.20 15.02 0.61
C PRO A 57 -17.85 14.61 -0.01
N LEU A 58 -17.38 13.39 0.31
CA LEU A 58 -16.14 12.85 -0.23
C LEU A 58 -16.23 12.60 -1.74
N GLY A 59 -17.33 12.02 -2.21
CA GLY A 59 -17.52 11.75 -3.64
C GLY A 59 -17.63 13.02 -4.47
N LYS A 60 -18.24 14.08 -3.95
CA LYS A 60 -18.30 15.39 -4.62
C LYS A 60 -16.92 15.99 -4.84
N VAL A 61 -16.01 15.83 -3.88
CA VAL A 61 -14.62 16.29 -4.00
C VAL A 61 -13.82 15.40 -4.95
N ASN A 62 -13.99 14.07 -4.85
CA ASN A 62 -13.12 13.13 -5.55
C ASN A 62 -13.53 12.85 -7.01
N LYS A 63 -14.80 13.07 -7.39
CA LYS A 63 -15.31 12.69 -8.73
C LYS A 63 -14.58 13.38 -9.89
N ASP A 64 -14.11 14.61 -9.66
CA ASP A 64 -13.49 15.46 -10.68
C ASP A 64 -11.95 15.44 -10.61
N LEU A 65 -11.38 14.74 -9.61
CA LEU A 65 -9.93 14.61 -9.48
C LEU A 65 -9.36 13.64 -10.52
N PRO A 66 -8.17 13.92 -11.06
CA PRO A 66 -7.49 12.97 -11.93
C PRO A 66 -7.13 11.69 -11.16
N PRO A 67 -6.99 10.53 -11.83
CA PRO A 67 -6.61 9.28 -11.18
C PRO A 67 -5.26 9.33 -10.45
N TRP A 68 -4.40 10.28 -10.80
CA TRP A 68 -3.14 10.58 -10.16
C TRP A 68 -2.78 12.05 -10.38
N SER A 69 -2.01 12.62 -9.46
CA SER A 69 -1.40 13.94 -9.59
C SER A 69 0.10 13.82 -9.32
N VAL A 70 0.88 14.71 -9.92
CA VAL A 70 2.32 14.81 -9.68
C VAL A 70 2.58 16.17 -9.04
N VAL A 71 3.24 16.14 -7.89
CA VAL A 71 3.69 17.33 -7.18
C VAL A 71 5.21 17.33 -7.24
N SER A 72 5.79 18.32 -7.92
CA SER A 72 7.24 18.51 -7.90
C SER A 72 7.63 19.19 -6.60
N LEU A 73 8.49 18.55 -5.81
CA LEU A 73 9.00 19.12 -4.56
C LEU A 73 10.23 20.02 -4.80
N GLU A 74 10.80 19.99 -6.01
CA GLU A 74 11.92 20.83 -6.44
C GLU A 74 11.74 21.30 -7.89
N ILE A 75 12.34 22.45 -8.22
CA ILE A 75 12.31 23.05 -9.56
C ILE A 75 13.65 22.86 -10.29
N THR A 76 14.75 22.75 -9.54
CA THR A 76 16.08 22.51 -10.11
C THR A 76 16.20 21.05 -10.53
N SER A 77 16.34 20.82 -11.84
CA SER A 77 16.59 19.49 -12.36
C SER A 77 17.98 19.03 -11.93
N LEU A 78 18.07 18.28 -10.83
CA LEU A 78 19.16 17.33 -10.66
C LEU A 78 19.25 16.51 -11.94
N SER A 79 20.46 16.28 -12.44
CA SER A 79 20.69 15.76 -13.79
C SER A 79 19.76 14.59 -14.09
N ILE A 80 18.87 14.79 -15.07
CA ILE A 80 18.04 13.74 -15.61
C ILE A 80 19.01 12.74 -16.23
N TRP A 81 18.92 11.49 -15.82
CA TRP A 81 19.64 10.40 -16.47
C TRP A 81 19.55 10.54 -17.99
N ALA A 82 20.70 10.69 -18.65
CA ALA A 82 20.80 10.25 -20.04
C ALA A 82 20.44 8.77 -20.02
N TRP A 83 19.48 8.35 -20.86
CA TRP A 83 19.20 6.94 -21.09
C TRP A 83 20.43 6.31 -21.78
N GLY A 84 21.50 6.11 -21.02
CA GLY A 84 22.63 5.29 -21.40
C GLY A 84 22.12 3.87 -21.49
N ARG A 85 22.27 3.26 -22.67
CA ARG A 85 22.05 1.83 -22.91
C ARG A 85 23.01 1.03 -22.02
N SER A 86 22.72 0.90 -20.73
CA SER A 86 23.28 -0.15 -19.89
C SER A 86 22.22 -1.22 -19.72
N GLN A 87 22.54 -2.46 -20.09
CA GLN A 87 21.70 -3.65 -19.94
C GLN A 87 21.41 -4.03 -18.47
N SER A 88 21.69 -3.16 -17.50
CA SER A 88 21.47 -3.42 -16.07
C SER A 88 20.12 -2.86 -15.62
N SER A 89 19.12 -3.76 -15.58
CA SER A 89 17.85 -3.71 -14.83
C SER A 89 17.60 -2.48 -13.93
N LEU A 90 16.53 -1.71 -14.21
CA LEU A 90 15.91 -0.75 -13.28
C LEU A 90 15.74 -1.36 -11.89
N ARG A 91 16.25 -0.73 -10.82
CA ARG A 91 16.11 -1.23 -9.43
C ARG A 91 15.10 -0.40 -8.65
N TYR A 92 13.98 -1.04 -8.32
CA TYR A 92 12.87 -0.52 -7.58
C TYR A 92 12.92 -1.07 -6.14
N GLN A 93 12.92 -0.23 -5.12
CA GLN A 93 12.84 -0.71 -3.74
C GLN A 93 11.57 -0.19 -3.11
N SER A 94 10.57 -1.06 -3.00
CA SER A 94 9.44 -0.84 -2.10
C SER A 94 9.86 -1.23 -0.69
N SER A 95 9.94 -0.28 0.24
CA SER A 95 9.49 -0.58 1.60
C SER A 95 8.01 -0.87 1.58
N ARG A 96 7.48 -1.62 2.55
CA ARG A 96 6.13 -2.19 2.49
C ARG A 96 5.10 -1.08 2.57
N ALA A 97 4.85 -0.48 1.43
CA ALA A 97 3.53 -0.20 0.96
C ALA A 97 2.81 -1.49 0.61
N VAL A 98 1.53 -1.53 0.94
CA VAL A 98 0.59 -2.37 0.19
C VAL A 98 0.76 -2.05 -1.29
N PRO A 99 1.16 -3.01 -2.16
CA PRO A 99 1.15 -2.77 -3.59
C PRO A 99 -0.30 -2.84 -4.05
N HIS A 100 -1.06 -1.75 -3.91
CA HIS A 100 -2.39 -1.70 -4.48
C HIS A 100 -2.29 -1.25 -5.94
N TYR A 101 -2.16 -2.23 -6.84
CA TYR A 101 -2.57 -2.06 -8.23
C TYR A 101 -4.10 -1.90 -8.25
N ARG A 102 -4.64 -0.91 -8.96
CA ARG A 102 -6.06 -0.91 -9.37
C ARG A 102 -6.14 -1.16 -10.87
N ARG A 103 -6.84 -2.26 -11.21
CA ARG A 103 -7.17 -2.78 -12.55
C ARG A 103 -6.02 -3.32 -13.39
N ALA A 104 -5.62 -4.55 -13.07
CA ALA A 104 -5.44 -5.56 -14.11
C ALA A 104 -6.43 -6.70 -13.83
N ARG A 105 -7.22 -7.07 -14.83
CA ARG A 105 -8.04 -8.27 -14.80
C ARG A 105 -7.16 -9.44 -14.35
N HIS A 106 -7.57 -10.13 -13.30
CA HIS A 106 -6.94 -11.37 -12.86
C HIS A 106 -7.11 -12.44 -13.95
N HIS A 107 -5.99 -12.98 -14.43
CA HIS A 107 -5.89 -14.33 -14.99
C HIS A 107 -4.45 -14.83 -14.78
N PRO A 108 -4.22 -16.12 -14.48
CA PRO A 108 -3.15 -16.55 -13.60
C PRO A 108 -1.91 -17.03 -14.37
N TYR A 109 -1.33 -16.21 -15.25
CA TYR A 109 -0.05 -16.58 -15.86
C TYR A 109 0.81 -15.33 -16.14
N SER A 110 1.82 -15.14 -15.28
CA SER A 110 3.10 -14.51 -15.58
C SER A 110 3.08 -13.18 -16.36
N ARG A 111 3.27 -12.06 -15.65
CA ARG A 111 3.90 -10.87 -16.25
C ARG A 111 5.10 -10.45 -15.41
N ARG A 112 6.29 -10.71 -15.96
CA ARG A 112 7.59 -10.25 -15.44
C ARG A 112 7.51 -8.75 -15.18
N ILE A 113 7.72 -8.33 -13.93
CA ILE A 113 8.03 -6.94 -13.64
C ILE A 113 9.40 -6.67 -14.29
N ARG A 114 9.50 -5.69 -15.18
CA ARG A 114 10.76 -5.31 -15.85
C ARG A 114 11.69 -4.47 -14.96
N ALA A 115 11.36 -4.38 -13.67
CA ALA A 115 12.11 -3.72 -12.63
C ALA A 115 12.50 -4.76 -11.57
N ASP A 116 13.68 -4.59 -11.00
CA ASP A 116 14.17 -5.33 -9.85
C ASP A 116 13.53 -4.76 -8.59
N VAL A 117 12.46 -5.40 -8.14
CA VAL A 117 11.63 -4.94 -7.02
C VAL A 117 12.09 -5.59 -5.71
N LEU A 118 12.48 -4.80 -4.71
CA LEU A 118 12.62 -5.25 -3.32
C LEU A 118 11.39 -4.85 -2.51
N LYS A 119 10.78 -5.76 -1.75
CA LYS A 119 9.74 -5.51 -0.74
C LYS A 119 10.38 -5.54 0.65
N VAL A 120 10.40 -4.42 1.37
CA VAL A 120 10.98 -4.30 2.72
C VAL A 120 9.87 -4.23 3.76
N THR A 121 9.70 -5.25 4.58
CA THR A 121 8.71 -5.26 5.67
C THR A 121 9.37 -5.16 7.04
N SER A 122 8.61 -4.85 8.10
CA SER A 122 9.12 -5.00 9.46
C SER A 122 8.91 -6.44 9.95
N PRO A 123 9.89 -7.07 10.62
CA PRO A 123 9.69 -8.36 11.29
C PRO A 123 8.63 -8.30 12.40
N ASN A 124 8.30 -7.09 12.87
CA ASN A 124 7.34 -6.86 13.95
C ASN A 124 5.91 -6.60 13.44
N LEU A 125 5.66 -6.74 12.13
CA LEU A 125 4.34 -6.53 11.54
C LEU A 125 3.77 -7.85 10.99
N PRO A 126 2.46 -8.10 11.18
CA PRO A 126 1.83 -9.27 10.60
C PRO A 126 1.93 -9.25 9.07
N ASP A 127 2.22 -10.40 8.48
CA ASP A 127 2.08 -10.63 7.05
C ASP A 127 1.08 -11.75 6.81
N VAL A 128 0.25 -11.60 5.77
CA VAL A 128 -0.75 -12.60 5.41
C VAL A 128 -0.11 -13.51 4.38
N PRO A 129 0.19 -14.79 4.72
CA PRO A 129 1.01 -15.65 3.85
C PRO A 129 0.38 -15.88 2.48
N PHE A 130 -0.95 -15.96 2.41
CA PHE A 130 -1.66 -16.21 1.14
C PHE A 130 -1.42 -15.11 0.09
N PHE A 131 -1.36 -13.83 0.50
CA PHE A 131 -1.05 -12.75 -0.44
C PHE A 131 0.37 -12.80 -0.98
N GLN A 132 1.30 -13.49 -0.32
CA GLN A 132 2.69 -13.53 -0.79
C GLN A 132 2.82 -14.17 -2.17
N VAL A 133 2.05 -15.23 -2.42
CA VAL A 133 2.09 -15.98 -3.68
C VAL A 133 1.53 -15.14 -4.82
N ASP A 134 0.40 -14.47 -4.59
CA ASP A 134 -0.32 -13.74 -5.64
C ASP A 134 0.33 -12.38 -5.99
N VAL A 135 0.86 -11.66 -5.01
CA VAL A 135 1.24 -10.24 -5.19
C VAL A 135 2.75 -9.97 -5.18
N ASN A 136 3.57 -10.97 -4.84
CA ASN A 136 5.04 -10.80 -4.75
C ASN A 136 5.84 -11.62 -5.75
N PHE A 137 5.18 -12.25 -6.73
CA PHE A 137 5.89 -12.92 -7.81
C PHE A 137 6.82 -11.94 -8.55
N GLY A 138 8.10 -12.32 -8.70
CA GLY A 138 9.13 -11.48 -9.33
C GLY A 138 9.71 -10.38 -8.43
N LYS A 139 9.34 -10.31 -7.14
CA LYS A 139 9.91 -9.39 -6.16
C LYS A 139 10.86 -10.13 -5.22
N ARG A 140 11.95 -9.48 -4.82
CA ARG A 140 12.78 -9.88 -3.67
C ARG A 140 12.12 -9.36 -2.40
N CYS A 141 12.28 -10.04 -1.27
CA CYS A 141 11.71 -9.62 0.01
C CYS A 141 12.81 -9.52 1.07
N ALA A 142 12.73 -8.51 1.93
CA ALA A 142 13.60 -8.33 3.09
C ALA A 142 12.78 -7.88 4.30
N ASN A 143 13.25 -8.26 5.49
CA ASN A 143 12.69 -7.79 6.75
C ASN A 143 13.68 -6.85 7.42
N ILE A 144 13.29 -5.59 7.60
CA ILE A 144 14.10 -4.53 8.20
C ILE A 144 13.27 -3.82 9.25
N ASP A 145 13.80 -3.72 10.46
CA ASP A 145 13.18 -2.93 11.52
C ASP A 145 13.67 -1.47 11.47
N LEU A 146 12.86 -0.59 10.89
CA LEU A 146 13.15 0.84 10.79
C LEU A 146 13.10 1.59 12.13
N LYS A 147 12.74 0.92 13.23
CA LYS A 147 12.86 1.48 14.58
C LYS A 147 14.23 1.20 15.21
N SER A 148 14.98 0.26 14.67
CA SER A 148 16.35 -0.05 15.12
C SER A 148 17.38 0.83 14.41
N VAL A 149 18.51 1.10 15.08
CA VAL A 149 19.60 1.88 14.48
C VAL A 149 20.21 1.12 13.30
N GLU A 150 20.37 -0.20 13.44
CA GLU A 150 20.95 -1.10 12.45
C GLU A 150 20.05 -1.21 11.22
N GLY A 151 18.74 -1.41 11.43
CA GLY A 151 17.79 -1.48 10.34
C GLY A 151 17.68 -0.18 9.56
N ARG A 152 17.78 0.98 10.23
CA ARG A 152 17.83 2.28 9.55
C ARG A 152 19.08 2.43 8.69
N LYS A 153 20.26 2.04 9.18
CA LYS A 153 21.49 2.05 8.37
C LYS A 153 21.36 1.22 7.08
N ILE A 154 20.85 -0.01 7.20
CA ILE A 154 20.63 -0.88 6.04
C ILE A 154 19.63 -0.24 5.07
N PHE A 155 18.54 0.35 5.59
CA PHE A 155 17.55 1.01 4.75
C PHE A 155 18.08 2.26 4.06
N ASP A 156 18.93 3.04 4.72
CA ASP A 156 19.59 4.21 4.14
C ASP A 156 20.50 3.82 2.98
N GLU A 157 21.30 2.74 3.12
CA GLU A 157 22.13 2.20 2.03
C GLU A 157 21.29 1.75 0.84
N LEU A 158 20.18 1.06 1.11
CA LEU A 158 19.21 0.65 0.11
C LEU A 158 18.63 1.87 -0.64
N LEU A 159 18.23 2.91 0.07
CA LEU A 159 17.71 4.15 -0.51
C LEU A 159 18.70 4.86 -1.43
N LEU A 160 20.03 4.75 -1.21
CA LEU A 160 21.02 5.34 -2.10
C LEU A 160 20.93 4.76 -3.52
N GLU A 161 20.58 3.47 -3.66
CA GLU A 161 20.42 2.82 -4.96
C GLU A 161 19.02 3.01 -5.57
N ALA A 162 18.00 3.28 -4.75
CA ALA A 162 16.61 3.27 -5.18
C ALA A 162 16.26 4.43 -6.14
N ASP A 163 15.53 4.11 -7.20
CA ASP A 163 14.94 5.09 -8.13
C ASP A 163 13.54 5.53 -7.70
N VAL A 164 12.76 4.56 -7.20
CA VAL A 164 11.36 4.75 -6.82
C VAL A 164 11.14 4.18 -5.44
N VAL A 165 10.49 4.97 -4.58
CA VAL A 165 10.07 4.56 -3.23
C VAL A 165 8.56 4.61 -3.18
N VAL A 166 7.95 3.51 -2.75
CA VAL A 166 6.49 3.43 -2.61
C VAL A 166 6.15 3.12 -1.17
N ASP A 167 5.32 3.99 -0.58
CA ASP A 167 4.74 3.85 0.75
C ASP A 167 3.24 3.55 0.62
N GLY A 168 2.75 2.69 1.50
CA GLY A 168 1.40 2.13 1.56
C GLY A 168 1.04 1.81 3.00
N TYR A 169 1.81 2.37 3.95
CA TYR A 169 1.37 2.55 5.31
C TYR A 169 0.34 3.68 5.38
N ARG A 170 -0.26 3.87 6.55
CA ARG A 170 -1.16 5.01 6.76
C ARG A 170 -0.42 6.32 6.46
N PRO A 171 -1.10 7.34 5.92
CA PRO A 171 -0.49 8.64 5.67
C PRO A 171 0.27 9.16 6.90
N GLY A 172 1.52 9.60 6.70
CA GLY A 172 2.38 10.09 7.77
C GLY A 172 3.14 9.01 8.55
N ALA A 173 2.91 7.72 8.33
CA ALA A 173 3.59 6.67 9.10
C ALA A 173 5.09 6.62 8.79
N LEU A 174 5.46 6.65 7.51
CA LEU A 174 6.86 6.65 7.09
C LEU A 174 7.55 8.00 7.36
N ASP A 175 6.80 9.11 7.29
CA ASP A 175 7.27 10.45 7.70
C ASP A 175 7.72 10.48 9.17
N LYS A 176 6.95 9.86 10.08
CA LYS A 176 7.32 9.76 11.52
C LYS A 176 8.59 8.96 11.76
N LEU A 177 8.95 8.07 10.83
CA LEU A 177 10.21 7.34 10.87
C LEU A 177 11.34 8.10 10.18
N GLY A 178 11.12 9.34 9.71
CA GLY A 178 12.12 10.17 9.04
C GLY A 178 12.33 9.82 7.56
N TYR A 179 11.40 9.11 6.93
CA TYR A 179 11.51 8.65 5.54
C TYR A 179 10.38 9.20 4.66
N GLY A 180 9.86 10.36 5.06
CA GLY A 180 8.84 11.10 4.34
C GLY A 180 9.30 11.73 3.03
N ALA A 181 8.37 12.32 2.30
CA ALA A 181 8.64 13.01 1.03
C ALA A 181 9.77 14.04 1.15
N ASN A 182 9.74 14.88 2.19
CA ASN A 182 10.78 15.90 2.43
C ASN A 182 12.13 15.28 2.82
N ALA A 183 12.14 14.19 3.60
CA ALA A 183 13.40 13.55 3.98
C ALA A 183 14.07 12.86 2.78
N LEU A 184 13.28 12.20 1.93
CA LEU A 184 13.75 11.62 0.67
C LEU A 184 14.26 12.68 -0.30
N ARG A 185 13.62 13.85 -0.34
CA ARG A 185 14.10 15.01 -1.09
C ARG A 185 15.48 15.47 -0.60
N GLU A 186 15.68 15.66 0.70
CA GLU A 186 16.99 16.02 1.25
C GLU A 186 18.06 14.98 0.95
N LEU A 187 17.70 13.69 1.00
CA LEU A 187 18.59 12.61 0.59
C LEU A 187 18.92 12.67 -0.91
N ALA A 188 17.93 12.97 -1.76
CA ALA A 188 18.09 13.12 -3.21
C ALA A 188 19.10 14.21 -3.55
N LEU A 189 19.01 15.37 -2.88
CA LEU A 189 19.96 16.47 -3.02
C LEU A 189 21.38 16.04 -2.67
N LYS A 190 21.56 15.37 -1.52
CA LYS A 190 22.88 14.90 -1.05
C LYS A 190 23.51 13.90 -2.00
N ARG A 191 22.72 12.97 -2.57
CA ARG A 191 23.20 11.94 -3.49
C ARG A 191 23.29 12.41 -4.95
N GLY A 192 22.80 13.60 -5.28
CA GLY A 192 22.76 14.14 -6.65
C GLY A 192 21.82 13.40 -7.61
N LYS A 193 20.87 12.61 -7.08
CA LYS A 193 19.94 11.76 -7.87
C LYS A 193 18.52 11.85 -7.29
N GLY A 194 17.53 12.20 -8.10
CA GLY A 194 16.12 12.31 -7.70
C GLY A 194 15.46 10.98 -7.35
N PHE A 195 14.34 11.02 -6.62
CA PHE A 195 13.44 9.87 -6.41
C PHE A 195 12.09 10.14 -7.08
N VAL A 196 11.40 9.07 -7.48
CA VAL A 196 9.94 9.09 -7.58
C VAL A 196 9.37 8.54 -6.26
N TYR A 197 8.63 9.35 -5.52
CA TYR A 197 7.98 8.93 -4.29
C TYR A 197 6.48 8.77 -4.51
N VAL A 198 5.94 7.59 -4.22
CA VAL A 198 4.51 7.28 -4.34
C VAL A 198 3.97 6.97 -2.94
N PRO A 199 3.29 7.93 -2.28
CA PRO A 199 2.70 7.70 -0.98
C PRO A 199 1.38 6.92 -1.08
N ALA A 200 0.95 6.37 0.05
CA ALA A 200 -0.37 5.78 0.17
C ALA A 200 -1.42 6.89 0.01
N LEU A 201 -2.34 6.73 -0.94
CA LEU A 201 -3.50 7.61 -1.07
C LEU A 201 -4.57 7.17 -0.06
N LEU A 202 -5.23 8.15 0.57
CA LEU A 202 -6.48 7.95 1.33
C LEU A 202 -7.61 7.51 0.40
#